data_AF-A0A3D5ATP5-F1
#
_entry.id   AF-A0A3D5ATP5-F1
#
_cell.length_a   1.000
_cell.length_b   1.000
_cell.length_c   1.000
_cell.angle_alpha   90.00
_cell.angle_beta   90.00
_cell.angle_gamma   90.00
#
_symmetry.space_group_name_H-M   'P 1'
#
loop_
_entity.id
_entity.type
_entity.pdbx_description
1 polymer ?
#
loop_
_entity_poly.entity_id
_entity_poly.type
_entity_poly.pdbx_seq_one_letter_code
_entity_poly.pdbx_strand_id
1 'polypeptide(L)'
;MTFEVDLPRLTLVPAMLDRLAADAKRCSKYAGEAFDFDFGPGKINSAIGRHAETRAAVTGFFDGVARKAAQLSTSIDKSVSDYENVDLAIAADWDARLPQIGCVPDSRYDSLRTDLPQVNMREREEPSKHLVAPPDYRPEWPNEPTWTDLLSPSNICREVVMGVNWLGVRIGVAERVYDPFDALCLPYIGNWAGLRACSDALGNLSEACEALSRNSGWAETRVNAIWRGNAADAAWLQLKELTDSL
;
A
#
# COMPACT_ATOMS: atom_id res chain seq x y z
N MET A 1 36.02 -10.88 9.00
CA MET A 1 35.15 -10.26 7.98
C MET A 1 36.03 -9.47 7.04
N THR A 2 35.88 -9.63 5.73
CA THR A 2 36.70 -8.92 4.73
C THR A 2 35.89 -7.73 4.21
N PHE A 3 36.48 -6.53 4.24
CA PHE A 3 35.89 -5.33 3.64
C PHE A 3 36.10 -5.37 2.13
N GLU A 4 35.02 -5.29 1.36
CA GLU A 4 35.03 -5.26 -0.10
C GLU A 4 33.93 -4.32 -0.59
N VAL A 5 34.25 -3.39 -1.48
CA VAL A 5 33.26 -2.45 -2.02
C VAL A 5 33.53 -2.17 -3.50
N ASP A 6 32.50 -2.33 -4.33
CA ASP A 6 32.46 -1.87 -5.71
C ASP A 6 31.76 -0.51 -5.76
N LEU A 7 32.56 0.54 -5.54
CA LEU A 7 32.07 1.91 -5.41
C LEU A 7 31.29 2.40 -6.65
N PRO A 8 31.76 2.20 -7.90
CA PRO A 8 30.98 2.56 -9.09
C PRO A 8 29.57 1.94 -9.16
N ARG A 9 29.38 0.75 -8.60
CA ARG A 9 28.06 0.11 -8.54
C ARG A 9 27.25 0.54 -7.32
N LEU A 10 27.90 0.81 -6.19
CA LEU A 10 27.26 1.24 -4.96
C LEU A 10 26.58 2.61 -5.12
N THR A 11 27.18 3.52 -5.90
CA THR A 11 26.60 4.85 -6.22
C THR A 11 25.24 4.76 -6.92
N LEU A 12 24.88 3.63 -7.54
CA LEU A 12 23.60 3.42 -8.22
C LEU A 12 22.49 2.96 -7.27
N VAL A 13 22.83 2.46 -6.08
CA VAL A 13 21.87 1.92 -5.11
C VAL A 13 20.93 2.98 -4.55
N PRO A 14 21.38 4.19 -4.14
CA PRO A 14 20.47 5.24 -3.67
C PRO A 14 19.37 5.56 -4.67
N ALA A 15 19.72 5.72 -5.96
CA ALA A 15 18.74 5.99 -7.01
C ALA A 15 17.72 4.86 -7.19
N MET A 16 18.08 3.61 -6.94
CA MET A 16 17.15 2.48 -6.94
C MET A 16 16.19 2.54 -5.74
N LEU A 17 16.69 2.87 -4.55
CA LEU A 17 15.88 3.00 -3.34
C LEU A 17 14.96 4.23 -3.37
N ASP A 18 15.40 5.33 -3.99
CA ASP A 18 14.57 6.51 -4.22
C ASP A 18 13.40 6.23 -5.16
N ARG A 19 13.62 5.39 -6.19
CA ARG A 19 12.56 4.94 -7.08
C ARG A 19 11.57 4.03 -6.35
N LEU A 20 12.06 3.07 -5.55
CA LEU A 20 11.21 2.25 -4.68
C LEU A 20 10.36 3.12 -3.73
N ALA A 21 10.96 4.16 -3.14
CA ALA A 21 10.26 5.12 -2.29
C ALA A 21 9.20 5.91 -3.07
N ALA A 22 9.50 6.32 -4.31
CA ALA A 22 8.57 7.01 -5.18
C ALA A 22 7.40 6.10 -5.60
N ASP A 23 7.64 4.82 -5.91
CA ASP A 23 6.60 3.84 -6.22
C ASP A 23 5.69 3.56 -5.03
N ALA A 24 6.26 3.42 -3.83
CA ALA A 24 5.47 3.30 -2.61
C ALA A 24 4.58 4.54 -2.39
N LYS A 25 5.09 5.76 -2.62
CA LYS A 25 4.27 6.99 -2.58
C LYS A 25 3.16 6.99 -3.64
N ARG A 26 3.42 6.46 -4.85
CA ARG A 26 2.39 6.29 -5.88
C ARG A 26 1.29 5.34 -5.41
N CYS A 27 1.64 4.24 -4.75
CA CYS A 27 0.67 3.29 -4.17
C CYS A 27 -0.15 3.95 -3.05
N SER A 28 0.49 4.70 -2.15
CA SER A 28 -0.19 5.48 -1.11
C SER A 28 -1.19 6.47 -1.71
N LYS A 29 -0.76 7.25 -2.72
CA LYS A 29 -1.64 8.19 -3.43
C LYS A 29 -2.82 7.46 -4.11
N TYR A 30 -2.55 6.37 -4.81
CA TYR A 30 -3.59 5.57 -5.48
C TYR A 30 -4.61 5.02 -4.46
N ALA A 31 -4.17 4.46 -3.33
CA ALA A 31 -5.05 4.02 -2.26
C ALA A 31 -5.89 5.17 -1.70
N GLY A 32 -5.27 6.34 -1.54
CA GLY A 32 -5.94 7.56 -1.13
C GLY A 32 -7.06 7.96 -2.09
N GLU A 33 -6.82 7.92 -3.40
CA GLU A 33 -7.80 8.32 -4.42
C GLU A 33 -8.88 7.24 -4.65
N ALA A 34 -8.49 5.97 -4.74
CA ALA A 34 -9.41 4.86 -5.05
C ALA A 34 -10.39 4.55 -3.90
N PHE A 35 -10.01 4.86 -2.66
CA PHE A 35 -10.87 4.64 -1.49
C PHE A 35 -11.72 5.88 -1.14
N ASP A 36 -11.62 6.95 -1.92
CA ASP A 36 -12.38 8.19 -1.72
C ASP A 36 -13.74 8.12 -2.40
N PHE A 37 -14.67 7.38 -1.79
CA PHE A 37 -16.06 7.36 -2.25
C PHE A 37 -17.02 7.53 -1.08
N ASP A 38 -18.16 8.15 -1.37
CA ASP A 38 -19.27 8.23 -0.43
C ASP A 38 -20.01 6.88 -0.42
N PHE A 39 -20.27 6.37 0.78
CA PHE A 39 -21.05 5.15 0.98
C PHE A 39 -22.54 5.35 0.67
N GLY A 40 -23.00 6.60 0.55
CA GLY A 40 -24.40 6.92 0.28
C GLY A 40 -25.29 6.74 1.50
N PRO A 41 -26.59 7.05 1.45
CA PRO A 41 -27.48 6.93 2.60
C PRO A 41 -27.73 5.45 2.98
N GLY A 42 -27.76 5.12 4.27
CA GLY A 42 -28.16 3.79 4.75
C GLY A 42 -27.36 3.28 5.96
N LYS A 43 -27.63 2.05 6.41
CA LYS A 43 -26.86 1.45 7.54
C LYS A 43 -25.39 1.16 7.18
N ILE A 44 -25.07 1.09 5.88
CA ILE A 44 -23.69 0.99 5.41
C ILE A 44 -22.85 2.21 5.83
N ASN A 45 -23.46 3.37 6.09
CA ASN A 45 -22.73 4.52 6.66
C ASN A 45 -22.10 4.25 8.03
N SER A 46 -22.59 3.26 8.78
CA SER A 46 -21.92 2.83 10.01
C SER A 46 -20.52 2.24 9.75
N ALA A 47 -20.21 1.84 8.51
CA ALA A 47 -18.90 1.36 8.09
C ALA A 47 -17.93 2.49 7.68
N ILE A 48 -18.39 3.74 7.52
CA ILE A 48 -17.54 4.89 7.11
C ILE A 48 -16.31 5.01 8.02
N GLY A 49 -16.49 4.90 9.34
CA GLY A 49 -15.38 5.01 10.30
C GLY A 49 -14.32 3.94 10.07
N ARG A 50 -14.73 2.67 9.93
CA ARG A 50 -13.83 1.55 9.67
C ARG A 50 -13.16 1.64 8.30
N HIS A 51 -13.87 2.15 7.29
CA HIS A 51 -13.29 2.39 5.97
C HIS A 51 -12.23 3.48 6.00
N ALA A 52 -12.49 4.59 6.69
CA ALA A 52 -11.50 5.65 6.88
C ALA A 52 -10.26 5.15 7.62
N GLU A 53 -10.44 4.33 8.67
CA GLU A 53 -9.35 3.65 9.37
C GLU A 53 -8.56 2.71 8.44
N THR A 54 -9.26 1.92 7.62
CA THR A 54 -8.63 1.00 6.64
C THR A 54 -7.85 1.76 5.58
N ARG A 55 -8.43 2.85 5.04
CA ARG A 55 -7.75 3.76 4.12
C ARG A 55 -6.49 4.32 4.74
N ALA A 56 -6.58 4.87 5.96
CA ALA A 56 -5.43 5.40 6.68
C ALA A 56 -4.35 4.35 6.96
N ALA A 57 -4.75 3.10 7.27
CA ALA A 57 -3.82 2.00 7.48
C ALA A 57 -3.08 1.61 6.19
N VAL A 58 -3.79 1.50 5.06
CA VAL A 58 -3.18 1.16 3.76
C VAL A 58 -2.27 2.28 3.27
N THR A 59 -2.71 3.53 3.30
CA THR A 59 -1.84 4.67 2.92
C THR A 59 -0.64 4.78 3.86
N GLY A 60 -0.87 4.61 5.16
CA GLY A 60 0.18 4.65 6.18
C GLY A 60 1.22 3.54 6.03
N PHE A 61 0.81 2.35 5.59
CA PHE A 61 1.71 1.26 5.25
C PHE A 61 2.67 1.66 4.12
N PHE A 62 2.14 2.11 2.98
CA PHE A 62 2.96 2.53 1.84
C PHE A 62 3.83 3.76 2.14
N ASP A 63 3.33 4.72 2.93
CA ASP A 63 4.13 5.84 3.42
C ASP A 63 5.27 5.37 4.35
N GLY A 64 5.02 4.33 5.15
CA GLY A 64 6.03 3.65 5.96
C GLY A 64 7.15 3.05 5.10
N VAL A 65 6.79 2.29 4.07
CA VAL A 65 7.72 1.70 3.09
C VAL A 65 8.52 2.81 2.41
N ALA A 66 7.86 3.86 1.93
CA ALA A 66 8.51 4.99 1.26
C ALA A 66 9.54 5.69 2.17
N ARG A 67 9.20 5.92 3.44
CA ARG A 67 10.12 6.53 4.41
C ARG A 67 11.33 5.63 4.69
N LYS A 68 11.12 4.34 4.92
CA LYS A 68 12.22 3.39 5.16
C LYS A 68 13.16 3.33 3.96
N ALA A 69 12.63 3.19 2.74
CA ALA A 69 13.42 3.17 1.52
C ALA A 69 14.23 4.47 1.33
N ALA A 70 13.63 5.64 1.57
CA ALA A 70 14.33 6.93 1.48
C ALA A 70 15.41 7.11 2.56
N GLN A 71 15.14 6.69 3.80
CA GLN A 71 16.13 6.73 4.89
C GLN A 71 17.34 5.84 4.59
N LEU A 72 17.09 4.65 4.04
CA LEU A 72 18.16 3.75 3.63
C LEU A 72 18.94 4.34 2.43
N SER A 73 18.25 4.90 1.44
CA SER A 73 18.87 5.61 0.32
C SER A 73 19.86 6.67 0.80
N THR A 74 19.43 7.56 1.70
CA THR A 74 20.28 8.60 2.30
C THR A 74 21.45 8.01 3.09
N SER A 75 21.25 6.91 3.79
CA SER A 75 22.31 6.26 4.59
C SER A 75 23.39 5.62 3.71
N ILE A 76 22.98 4.98 2.60
CA ILE A 76 23.90 4.41 1.62
C ILE A 76 24.62 5.51 0.84
N ASP A 77 23.92 6.57 0.44
CA ASP A 77 24.50 7.73 -0.25
C ASP A 77 25.58 8.42 0.60
N LYS A 78 25.33 8.53 1.91
CA LYS A 78 26.35 8.99 2.86
C LYS A 78 27.56 8.04 2.91
N SER A 79 27.33 6.73 2.95
CA SER A 79 28.41 5.74 2.95
C SER A 79 29.25 5.81 1.67
N VAL A 80 28.59 5.98 0.52
CA VAL A 80 29.25 6.23 -0.77
C VAL A 80 30.11 7.48 -0.71
N SER A 81 29.56 8.59 -0.21
CA SER A 81 30.29 9.85 -0.04
C SER A 81 31.51 9.68 0.86
N ASP A 82 31.38 8.94 1.96
CA ASP A 82 32.50 8.66 2.88
C ASP A 82 33.59 7.83 2.19
N TYR A 83 33.22 6.82 1.37
CA TYR A 83 34.17 6.00 0.61
C TYR A 83 34.84 6.73 -0.56
N GLU A 84 34.16 7.69 -1.19
CA GLU A 84 34.75 8.52 -2.25
C GLU A 84 35.82 9.49 -1.72
N ASN A 85 35.68 9.92 -0.47
CA ASN A 85 36.54 10.94 0.13
C ASN A 85 37.66 10.38 1.02
N VAL A 86 37.74 9.06 1.20
CA VAL A 86 38.69 8.39 2.10
C VAL A 86 39.38 7.24 1.37
N ASP A 87 40.67 7.01 1.64
CA ASP A 87 41.39 5.83 1.14
C ASP A 87 40.67 4.54 1.59
N LEU A 88 40.50 3.56 0.69
CA LEU A 88 39.83 2.31 0.99
C LEU A 88 40.43 1.55 2.18
N ALA A 89 41.74 1.69 2.44
CA ALA A 89 42.37 1.10 3.61
C ALA A 89 41.93 1.76 4.93
N ILE A 90 41.71 3.09 4.91
CA ILE A 90 41.20 3.84 6.06
C ILE A 90 39.70 3.57 6.23
N ALA A 91 38.95 3.48 5.13
CA ALA A 91 37.54 3.10 5.15
C ALA A 91 37.34 1.70 5.76
N ALA A 92 38.19 0.73 5.41
CA ALA A 92 38.18 -0.60 6.02
C ALA A 92 38.48 -0.56 7.54
N ASP A 93 39.42 0.29 7.97
CA ASP A 93 39.69 0.49 9.41
C ASP A 93 38.50 1.13 10.15
N TRP A 94 37.83 2.11 9.53
CA TRP A 94 36.63 2.73 10.10
C TRP A 94 35.46 1.76 10.16
N ASP A 95 35.24 0.98 9.09
CA ASP A 95 34.21 -0.06 9.05
C ASP A 95 34.46 -1.12 10.14
N ALA A 96 35.71 -1.55 10.32
CA ALA A 96 36.10 -2.50 11.36
C ALA A 96 35.83 -1.99 12.80
N ARG A 97 35.75 -0.66 13.00
CA ARG A 97 35.40 -0.05 14.30
C ARG A 97 33.90 0.04 14.55
N LEU A 98 33.06 -0.17 13.53
CA LEU A 98 31.61 -0.23 13.71
C LEU A 98 31.23 -1.48 14.52
N PRO A 99 30.19 -1.39 15.37
CA PRO A 99 29.70 -2.56 16.07
C PRO A 99 29.19 -3.59 15.06
N GLN A 100 29.55 -4.86 15.26
CA GLN A 100 28.98 -5.96 14.49
C GLN A 100 27.49 -6.07 14.80
N ILE A 101 26.66 -5.88 13.77
CA ILE A 101 25.20 -5.91 13.93
C ILE A 101 24.71 -7.34 13.67
N GLY A 102 24.51 -8.10 14.75
CA GLY A 102 23.70 -9.33 14.78
C GLY A 102 24.16 -10.49 13.89
N CYS A 103 23.38 -11.58 13.93
CA CYS A 103 23.56 -12.80 13.14
C CYS A 103 23.27 -12.53 11.66
N VAL A 104 24.26 -12.03 10.92
CA VAL A 104 24.26 -12.17 9.47
C VAL A 104 24.62 -13.63 9.17
N PRO A 105 23.72 -14.44 8.58
CA PRO A 105 24.01 -15.84 8.33
C PRO A 105 25.15 -15.97 7.31
N ASP A 106 26.09 -16.89 7.55
CA ASP A 106 27.23 -17.14 6.65
C ASP A 106 26.77 -17.45 5.20
N SER A 107 25.57 -18.03 5.04
CA SER A 107 24.94 -18.29 3.75
C SER A 107 24.72 -17.05 2.88
N ARG A 108 24.72 -15.85 3.48
CA ARG A 108 24.70 -14.58 2.75
C ARG A 108 25.89 -14.46 1.80
N TYR A 109 27.06 -14.96 2.21
CA TYR A 109 28.27 -14.84 1.40
C TYR A 109 28.43 -16.01 0.40
N ASP A 110 27.74 -17.13 0.62
CA ASP A 110 27.72 -18.30 -0.27
C ASP A 110 26.83 -18.10 -1.51
N SER A 111 25.87 -17.19 -1.47
CA SER A 111 24.92 -16.95 -2.57
C SER A 111 25.44 -16.03 -3.68
N LEU A 112 26.74 -15.72 -3.71
CA LEU A 112 27.34 -14.94 -4.79
C LEU A 112 27.27 -15.71 -6.11
N ARG A 113 26.18 -15.52 -6.86
CA ARG A 113 26.22 -15.86 -8.27
C ARG A 113 27.17 -14.87 -8.94
N THR A 114 28.30 -15.37 -9.43
CA THR A 114 29.37 -14.61 -10.10
C THR A 114 28.90 -13.88 -11.37
N ASP A 115 27.67 -14.14 -11.83
CA ASP A 115 26.99 -13.49 -12.95
C ASP A 115 26.22 -12.21 -12.55
N LEU A 116 25.87 -12.02 -11.27
CA LEU A 116 25.14 -10.86 -10.79
C LEU A 116 25.88 -9.52 -11.03
N PRO A 117 27.20 -9.37 -10.82
CA PRO A 117 27.88 -8.08 -10.99
C PRO A 117 27.68 -7.46 -12.40
N GLN A 118 27.40 -8.28 -13.41
CA GLN A 118 27.22 -7.83 -14.82
C GLN A 118 25.85 -7.20 -15.10
N VAL A 119 24.88 -7.33 -14.20
CA VAL A 119 23.48 -6.94 -14.46
C VAL A 119 23.20 -5.55 -13.87
N ASN A 120 22.53 -4.69 -14.63
CA ASN A 120 22.21 -3.31 -14.28
C ASN A 120 21.60 -3.16 -12.87
N MET A 121 22.05 -2.15 -12.12
CA MET A 121 21.45 -1.70 -10.85
C MET A 121 20.14 -0.95 -11.11
N ARG A 122 19.17 -1.66 -11.67
CA ARG A 122 17.82 -1.17 -11.97
C ARG A 122 16.81 -2.14 -11.39
N GLU A 123 15.64 -1.60 -11.06
CA GLU A 123 14.45 -2.36 -10.72
C GLU A 123 14.10 -3.36 -11.81
N ARG A 124 13.58 -4.50 -11.39
CA ARG A 124 13.17 -5.58 -12.29
C ARG A 124 11.73 -5.40 -12.73
N GLU A 125 10.90 -4.95 -11.80
CA GLU A 125 9.47 -4.75 -11.98
C GLU A 125 9.10 -3.27 -11.94
N GLU A 126 7.95 -2.93 -12.49
CA GLU A 126 7.41 -1.56 -12.51
C GLU A 126 6.06 -1.54 -11.78
N PRO A 127 6.03 -1.28 -10.46
CA PRO A 127 4.82 -1.35 -9.64
C PRO A 127 3.68 -0.47 -10.15
N SER A 128 4.02 0.67 -10.75
CA SER A 128 3.05 1.62 -11.31
C SER A 128 2.18 1.02 -12.42
N LYS A 129 2.61 -0.05 -13.10
CA LYS A 129 1.79 -0.74 -14.13
C LYS A 129 0.53 -1.37 -13.58
N HIS A 130 0.54 -1.72 -12.29
CA HIS A 130 -0.60 -2.34 -11.62
C HIS A 130 -1.59 -1.30 -11.08
N LEU A 131 -1.20 -0.02 -11.00
CA LEU A 131 -2.03 1.07 -10.49
C LEU A 131 -3.05 1.57 -11.52
N VAL A 132 -3.92 0.68 -11.97
CA VAL A 132 -4.94 0.95 -12.98
C VAL A 132 -6.20 1.47 -12.30
N ALA A 133 -6.85 2.49 -12.87
CA ALA A 133 -8.14 2.97 -12.37
C ALA A 133 -9.18 1.82 -12.44
N PRO A 134 -9.90 1.52 -11.34
CA PRO A 134 -10.95 0.51 -11.37
C PRO A 134 -12.03 0.85 -12.41
N PRO A 135 -12.69 -0.15 -13.01
CA PRO A 135 -13.83 0.08 -13.89
C PRO A 135 -14.95 0.86 -13.19
N ASP A 136 -15.68 1.65 -13.96
CA ASP A 136 -16.91 2.27 -13.48
C ASP A 136 -18.03 1.25 -13.49
N TYR A 137 -18.38 0.75 -12.31
CA TYR A 137 -19.42 -0.26 -12.15
C TYR A 137 -20.83 0.30 -11.99
N ARG A 138 -21.03 1.63 -11.98
CA ARG A 138 -22.37 2.23 -11.91
C ARG A 138 -23.36 1.68 -12.96
N PRO A 139 -22.94 1.37 -14.22
CA PRO A 139 -23.84 0.78 -15.21
C PRO A 139 -24.36 -0.63 -14.87
N GLU A 140 -23.65 -1.39 -14.04
CA GLU A 140 -24.06 -2.75 -13.59
C GLU A 140 -25.14 -2.69 -12.50
N TRP A 141 -25.26 -1.54 -11.83
CA TRP A 141 -26.25 -1.27 -10.79
C TRP A 141 -27.16 -0.08 -11.13
N PRO A 142 -27.94 -0.15 -12.24
CA PRO A 142 -28.75 0.97 -12.72
C PRO A 142 -29.92 1.33 -11.77
N ASN A 143 -30.25 0.46 -10.81
CA ASN A 143 -31.33 0.64 -9.83
C ASN A 143 -30.79 0.97 -8.42
N GLU A 144 -29.52 1.36 -8.28
CA GLU A 144 -29.03 1.90 -7.00
C GLU A 144 -29.88 3.11 -6.62
N PRO A 145 -30.60 3.10 -5.49
CA PRO A 145 -31.46 4.19 -5.11
C PRO A 145 -30.61 5.43 -4.89
N THR A 146 -30.71 6.42 -5.77
CA THR A 146 -30.12 7.73 -5.50
C THR A 146 -30.90 8.40 -4.37
N TRP A 147 -30.28 9.31 -3.61
CA TRP A 147 -31.00 10.04 -2.56
C TRP A 147 -32.24 10.79 -3.11
N THR A 148 -32.20 11.16 -4.41
CA THR A 148 -33.32 11.71 -5.17
C THR A 148 -34.41 10.69 -5.50
N ASP A 149 -34.09 9.40 -5.63
CA ASP A 149 -35.09 8.32 -5.75
C ASP A 149 -35.84 8.09 -4.44
N LEU A 150 -35.23 8.45 -3.31
CA LEU A 150 -35.89 8.54 -2.00
C LEU A 150 -36.91 9.69 -1.92
N LEU A 151 -36.89 10.61 -2.90
CA LEU A 151 -37.83 11.73 -3.06
C LEU A 151 -38.80 11.53 -4.24
N SER A 152 -38.71 10.41 -4.98
CA SER A 152 -39.52 10.14 -6.17
C SER A 152 -40.98 9.75 -5.84
N PRO A 153 -41.91 9.67 -6.82
CA PRO A 153 -43.35 9.36 -6.62
C PRO A 153 -43.65 8.08 -5.82
N SER A 154 -42.66 7.21 -5.60
CA SER A 154 -42.71 6.15 -4.58
C SER A 154 -42.99 6.68 -3.16
N ASN A 155 -42.64 7.94 -2.83
CA ASN A 155 -43.06 8.60 -1.60
C ASN A 155 -44.57 8.87 -1.54
N ILE A 156 -45.25 9.06 -2.67
CA ILE A 156 -46.72 9.18 -2.69
C ILE A 156 -47.35 7.83 -2.36
N CYS A 157 -46.81 6.73 -2.93
CA CYS A 157 -47.21 5.38 -2.52
C CYS A 157 -46.84 5.08 -1.06
N ARG A 158 -45.69 5.56 -0.56
CA ARG A 158 -45.28 5.46 0.84
C ARG A 158 -46.22 6.24 1.74
N GLU A 159 -46.63 7.46 1.41
CA GLU A 159 -47.63 8.22 2.18
C GLU A 159 -49.01 7.56 2.15
N VAL A 160 -49.40 6.94 1.04
CA VAL A 160 -50.65 6.17 0.96
C VAL A 160 -50.57 4.90 1.82
N VAL A 161 -49.47 4.15 1.74
CA VAL A 161 -49.24 2.95 2.56
C VAL A 161 -49.10 3.32 4.04
N MET A 162 -48.37 4.38 4.37
CA MET A 162 -48.28 4.94 5.73
C MET A 162 -49.62 5.46 6.22
N GLY A 163 -50.39 6.11 5.35
CA GLY A 163 -51.74 6.59 5.64
C GLY A 163 -52.70 5.44 5.94
N VAL A 164 -52.64 4.37 5.16
CA VAL A 164 -53.42 3.13 5.39
C VAL A 164 -52.96 2.43 6.67
N ASN A 165 -51.64 2.35 6.93
CA ASN A 165 -51.11 1.70 8.13
C ASN A 165 -51.40 2.52 9.39
N TRP A 166 -51.33 3.86 9.31
CA TRP A 166 -51.75 4.78 10.36
C TRP A 166 -53.26 4.70 10.62
N LEU A 167 -54.08 4.58 9.56
CA LEU A 167 -55.51 4.32 9.71
C LEU A 167 -55.75 2.97 10.39
N GLY A 168 -55.00 1.93 10.02
CA GLY A 168 -54.98 0.59 10.60
C GLY A 168 -54.66 0.58 12.10
N VAL A 169 -53.67 1.38 12.52
CA VAL A 169 -53.35 1.59 13.94
C VAL A 169 -54.47 2.35 14.66
N ARG A 170 -55.07 3.35 14.01
CA ARG A 170 -56.15 4.18 14.59
C ARG A 170 -57.48 3.43 14.74
N ILE A 171 -57.73 2.41 13.92
CA ILE A 171 -58.88 1.49 14.03
C ILE A 171 -58.55 0.22 14.85
N GLY A 172 -57.35 0.13 15.43
CA GLY A 172 -56.96 -0.95 16.35
C GLY A 172 -56.62 -2.29 15.70
N VAL A 173 -56.39 -2.33 14.38
CA VAL A 173 -56.04 -3.54 13.62
C VAL A 173 -54.52 -3.81 13.63
N ALA A 174 -53.70 -2.78 13.90
CA ALA A 174 -52.24 -2.89 14.02
C ALA A 174 -51.74 -2.23 15.32
N GLU A 175 -50.79 -2.86 16.03
CA GLU A 175 -50.26 -2.35 17.30
C GLU A 175 -49.26 -1.20 17.12
N ARG A 176 -48.59 -1.11 15.96
CA ARG A 176 -47.62 -0.04 15.62
C ARG A 176 -47.58 0.23 14.12
N VAL A 177 -47.24 1.46 13.76
CA VAL A 177 -46.94 1.82 12.37
C VAL A 177 -45.60 1.17 11.99
N TYR A 178 -45.64 0.17 11.12
CA TYR A 178 -44.45 -0.43 10.54
C TYR A 178 -44.18 0.25 9.19
N ASP A 179 -42.97 0.79 9.02
CA ASP A 179 -42.49 1.23 7.72
C ASP A 179 -41.61 0.12 7.12
N PRO A 180 -42.16 -0.71 6.21
CA PRO A 180 -41.40 -1.80 5.60
C PRO A 180 -40.22 -1.30 4.76
N PHE A 181 -40.25 -0.05 4.26
CA PHE A 181 -39.16 0.53 3.49
C PHE A 181 -37.97 0.91 4.38
N ASP A 182 -38.25 1.49 5.56
CA ASP A 182 -37.23 1.81 6.57
C ASP A 182 -36.57 0.54 7.15
N ALA A 183 -37.36 -0.52 7.33
CA ALA A 183 -36.89 -1.77 7.91
C ALA A 183 -36.15 -2.69 6.91
N LEU A 184 -36.60 -2.75 5.64
CA LEU A 184 -36.08 -3.69 4.64
C LEU A 184 -35.18 -3.07 3.58
N CYS A 185 -35.37 -1.80 3.18
CA CYS A 185 -34.62 -1.20 2.07
C CYS A 185 -33.44 -0.37 2.56
N LEU A 186 -33.64 0.54 3.52
CA LEU A 186 -32.60 1.43 4.07
C LEU A 186 -31.31 0.76 4.58
N PRO A 187 -31.31 -0.50 5.09
CA PRO A 187 -30.07 -1.19 5.41
C PRO A 187 -29.18 -1.52 4.21
N TYR A 188 -29.78 -1.67 3.02
CA TYR A 188 -29.14 -2.15 1.80
C TYR A 188 -28.91 -1.05 0.75
N ILE A 189 -29.40 0.16 1.00
CA ILE A 189 -29.04 1.35 0.22
C ILE A 189 -27.60 1.71 0.57
N GLY A 190 -26.74 1.77 -0.44
CA GLY A 190 -25.33 2.11 -0.33
C GLY A 190 -24.66 2.07 -1.70
N ASN A 191 -23.50 2.69 -1.81
CA ASN A 191 -22.71 2.74 -3.05
C ASN A 191 -21.94 1.42 -3.25
N TRP A 192 -22.63 0.40 -3.79
CA TRP A 192 -22.05 -0.92 -4.03
C TRP A 192 -21.06 -0.88 -5.20
N ALA A 193 -21.31 -0.04 -6.19
CA ALA A 193 -20.36 0.25 -7.27
C ALA A 193 -19.01 0.73 -6.72
N GLY A 194 -19.02 1.66 -5.77
CA GLY A 194 -17.82 2.17 -5.08
C GLY A 194 -17.11 1.09 -4.26
N LEU A 195 -17.86 0.25 -3.54
CA LEU A 195 -17.29 -0.88 -2.81
C LEU A 195 -16.64 -1.92 -3.73
N ARG A 196 -17.26 -2.22 -4.87
CA ARG A 196 -16.69 -3.13 -5.88
C ARG A 196 -15.40 -2.55 -6.46
N ALA A 197 -15.43 -1.28 -6.86
CA ALA A 197 -14.25 -0.56 -7.36
C ALA A 197 -13.11 -0.53 -6.32
N CYS A 198 -13.43 -0.35 -5.04
CA CYS A 198 -12.48 -0.43 -3.94
C CYS A 198 -11.84 -1.81 -3.81
N SER A 199 -12.63 -2.89 -4.02
CA SER A 199 -12.10 -4.26 -4.01
C SER A 199 -11.11 -4.50 -5.15
N ASP A 200 -11.38 -3.99 -6.35
CA ASP A 200 -10.44 -4.14 -7.48
C ASP A 200 -9.19 -3.27 -7.28
N ALA A 201 -9.35 -2.07 -6.70
CA ALA A 201 -8.23 -1.23 -6.29
C ALA A 201 -7.31 -1.92 -5.26
N LEU A 202 -7.88 -2.67 -4.31
CA LEU A 202 -7.10 -3.49 -3.36
C LEU A 202 -6.34 -4.61 -4.09
N GLY A 203 -6.94 -5.25 -5.09
CA GLY A 203 -6.25 -6.22 -5.94
C GLY A 203 -5.05 -5.61 -6.67
N ASN A 204 -5.26 -4.46 -7.31
CA ASN A 204 -4.20 -3.69 -7.98
C ASN A 204 -3.06 -3.28 -7.03
N LEU A 205 -3.40 -2.84 -5.81
CA LEU A 205 -2.42 -2.53 -4.77
C LEU A 205 -1.66 -3.76 -4.28
N SER A 206 -2.30 -4.92 -4.21
CA SER A 206 -1.65 -6.18 -3.84
C SER A 206 -0.59 -6.57 -4.88
N GLU A 207 -0.91 -6.48 -6.17
CA GLU A 207 0.06 -6.76 -7.24
C GLU A 207 1.22 -5.75 -7.24
N ALA A 208 0.92 -4.46 -7.01
CA ALA A 208 1.94 -3.43 -6.85
C ALA A 208 2.84 -3.70 -5.63
N CYS A 209 2.28 -4.17 -4.51
CA CYS A 209 3.04 -4.56 -3.32
C CYS A 209 3.98 -5.74 -3.60
N GLU A 210 3.50 -6.76 -4.33
CA GLU A 210 4.35 -7.88 -4.75
C GLU A 210 5.50 -7.42 -5.66
N ALA A 211 5.25 -6.47 -6.58
CA ALA A 211 6.29 -5.86 -7.39
C ALA A 211 7.32 -5.06 -6.55
N LEU A 212 6.86 -4.31 -5.54
CA LEU A 212 7.73 -3.62 -4.59
C LEU A 212 8.60 -4.61 -3.79
N SER A 213 8.01 -5.70 -3.27
CA SER A 213 8.71 -6.76 -2.54
C SER A 213 9.78 -7.45 -3.40
N ARG A 214 9.46 -7.74 -4.67
CA ARG A 214 10.43 -8.26 -5.64
C ARG A 214 11.58 -7.29 -5.89
N ASN A 215 11.29 -5.99 -6.02
CA ASN A 215 12.30 -4.96 -6.23
C ASN A 215 13.19 -4.75 -4.98
N SER A 216 12.63 -4.83 -3.76
CA SER A 216 13.42 -4.74 -2.52
C SER A 216 14.30 -5.96 -2.31
N GLY A 217 13.79 -7.18 -2.54
CA GLY A 217 14.59 -8.40 -2.50
C GLY A 217 15.68 -8.43 -3.57
N TRP A 218 15.41 -7.83 -4.74
CA TRP A 218 16.44 -7.60 -5.75
C TRP A 218 17.51 -6.64 -5.26
N ALA A 219 17.13 -5.52 -4.63
CA ALA A 219 18.07 -4.58 -4.03
C ALA A 219 18.95 -5.22 -2.96
N GLU A 220 18.35 -6.02 -2.08
CA GLU A 220 19.05 -6.81 -1.06
C GLU A 220 20.14 -7.69 -1.67
N THR A 221 19.76 -8.50 -2.68
CA THR A 221 20.67 -9.41 -3.37
C THR A 221 21.83 -8.65 -4.04
N ARG A 222 21.54 -7.47 -4.59
CA ARG A 222 22.49 -6.62 -5.31
C ARG A 222 23.51 -5.99 -4.37
N VAL A 223 23.04 -5.36 -3.29
CA VAL A 223 23.91 -4.73 -2.29
C VAL A 223 24.87 -5.75 -1.72
N ASN A 224 24.38 -6.96 -1.40
CA ASN A 224 25.22 -8.04 -0.91
C ASN A 224 26.32 -8.49 -1.89
N ALA A 225 26.07 -8.37 -3.20
CA ALA A 225 27.05 -8.75 -4.22
C ALA A 225 28.18 -7.73 -4.43
N ILE A 226 27.95 -6.47 -4.06
CA ILE A 226 28.88 -5.36 -4.34
C ILE A 226 29.49 -4.71 -3.10
N TRP A 227 28.98 -5.04 -1.91
CA TRP A 227 29.40 -4.38 -0.67
C TRP A 227 29.43 -5.35 0.51
N ARG A 228 30.57 -5.38 1.21
CA ARG A 228 30.88 -6.21 2.38
C ARG A 228 31.62 -5.40 3.43
N GLY A 229 31.32 -5.69 4.69
CA GLY A 229 31.78 -4.94 5.85
C GLY A 229 30.65 -4.75 6.85
N ASN A 230 30.95 -4.24 8.03
CA ASN A 230 29.97 -4.00 9.09
C ASN A 230 28.88 -3.01 8.64
N ALA A 231 29.23 -1.98 7.87
CA ALA A 231 28.26 -1.04 7.31
C ALA A 231 27.37 -1.70 6.23
N ALA A 232 27.95 -2.57 5.40
CA ALA A 232 27.20 -3.34 4.42
C ALA A 232 26.20 -4.29 5.09
N ASP A 233 26.58 -4.86 6.23
CA ASP A 233 25.75 -5.74 7.03
C ASP A 233 24.57 -5.03 7.65
N ALA A 234 24.80 -3.83 8.20
CA ALA A 234 23.75 -2.95 8.67
C ALA A 234 22.74 -2.62 7.56
N ALA A 235 23.24 -2.24 6.38
CA ALA A 235 22.39 -1.89 5.24
C ALA A 235 21.60 -3.09 4.71
N TRP A 236 22.22 -4.27 4.65
CA TRP A 236 21.55 -5.51 4.24
C TRP A 236 20.44 -5.91 5.22
N LEU A 237 20.67 -5.79 6.53
CA LEU A 237 19.64 -6.06 7.54
C LEU A 237 18.43 -5.13 7.39
N GLN A 238 18.66 -3.83 7.15
CA GLN A 238 17.58 -2.87 6.91
C GLN A 238 16.82 -3.16 5.61
N LEU A 239 17.52 -3.58 4.54
CA LEU A 239 16.88 -4.04 3.30
C LEU A 239 16.03 -5.28 3.52
N LYS A 240 16.55 -6.23 4.28
CA LYS A 240 15.84 -7.44 4.62
C LYS A 240 14.58 -7.14 5.43
N GLU A 241 14.67 -6.28 6.44
CA GLU A 241 13.51 -5.83 7.21
C GLU A 241 12.46 -5.09 6.34
N LEU A 242 12.91 -4.35 5.32
CA LEU A 242 12.02 -3.72 4.37
C LEU A 242 11.29 -4.76 3.51
N THR A 243 12.04 -5.72 2.96
CA THR A 243 11.50 -6.82 2.15
C THR A 243 10.55 -7.72 2.94
N ASP A 244 10.93 -8.11 4.17
CA ASP A 244 10.09 -8.95 5.03
C ASP A 244 8.81 -8.22 5.50
N SER A 245 8.76 -6.89 5.37
CA SER A 245 7.56 -6.09 5.68
C SER A 245 6.60 -5.91 4.50
N LEU A 246 7.00 -6.29 3.28
CA LEU A 246 6.25 -6.15 2.02
C LEU A 246 5.67 -7.48 1.54
#